data_AF-A0A833GYF9-F1
#
_entry.id   AF-A0A833GYF9-F1
#
_cell.length_a   1.000
_cell.length_b   1.000
_cell.length_c   1.000
_cell.angle_alpha   90.00
_cell.angle_beta   90.00
_cell.angle_gamma   90.00
#
_symmetry.space_group_name_H-M   'P 1'
#
loop_
_entity.id
_entity.type
_entity.pdbx_description
1 polymer ?
#
loop_
_entity_poly.entity_id
_entity_poly.type
_entity_poly.pdbx_seq_one_letter_code
_entity_poly.pdbx_strand_id
1 'polypeptide(L)'
;MKRTQEQSIEDILEAHPYLIDQRFPGARVLRQPVIAGHRPDLMIEYRKRWSIVELKRDPLNEQHILQIKKYLDIGQSDYRLARTHYLITKKPRKELPKHQIRHGGFIIVLAFLGQEIPLELSYDRQLRIYRSVSSANPDGDYLKIIL
;
A
#
# COMPACT_ATOMS: atom_id res chain seq x y z
N MET A 1 7.37 24.42 18.09
CA MET A 1 7.88 24.30 16.71
C MET A 1 7.47 22.91 16.21
N LYS A 2 6.69 22.81 15.12
CA LYS A 2 6.25 21.51 14.59
C LYS A 2 7.40 20.85 13.83
N ARG A 3 7.72 19.59 14.11
CA ARG A 3 8.81 18.85 13.44
C ARG A 3 8.20 18.01 12.33
N THR A 4 8.52 18.36 11.08
CA THR A 4 8.14 17.55 9.90
C THR A 4 9.28 16.59 9.62
N GLN A 5 8.98 15.29 9.57
CA GLN A 5 9.93 14.30 9.09
C GLN A 5 9.48 13.79 7.72
N GLU A 6 10.44 13.75 6.80
CA GLU A 6 10.28 13.17 5.48
C GLU A 6 10.69 11.70 5.53
N GLN A 7 9.83 10.80 5.05
CA GLN A 7 10.11 9.37 4.96
C GLN A 7 9.61 8.82 3.63
N SER A 8 10.27 7.76 3.13
CA SER A 8 9.79 7.08 1.93
C SER A 8 8.43 6.42 2.19
N ILE A 9 7.62 6.32 1.16
CA ILE A 9 6.32 5.65 1.27
C ILE A 9 6.47 4.18 1.69
N GLU A 10 7.50 3.49 1.22
CA GLU A 10 7.78 2.12 1.61
C GLU A 10 8.05 2.00 3.11
N ASP A 11 8.87 2.89 3.68
CA ASP A 11 9.18 2.87 5.13
C ASP A 11 7.91 3.09 5.96
N ILE A 12 7.08 4.05 5.55
CA ILE A 12 5.83 4.36 6.25
C ILE A 12 4.85 3.20 6.17
N LEU A 13 4.67 2.61 4.98
CA LEU A 13 3.71 1.52 4.79
C LEU A 13 4.20 0.20 5.40
N GLU A 14 5.51 0.00 5.51
CA GLU A 14 6.11 -1.10 6.27
C GLU A 14 5.82 -0.96 7.78
N ALA A 15 6.03 0.24 8.33
CA ALA A 15 5.78 0.51 9.75
C ALA A 15 4.27 0.59 10.09
N HIS A 16 3.44 1.00 9.13
CA HIS A 16 2.03 1.31 9.33
C HIS A 16 1.14 0.70 8.22
N PRO A 17 1.12 -0.63 8.06
CA PRO A 17 0.41 -1.30 6.96
C PRO A 17 -1.12 -1.12 7.00
N TYR A 18 -1.68 -0.69 8.13
CA TYR A 18 -3.09 -0.33 8.24
C TYR A 18 -3.48 0.88 7.38
N LEU A 19 -2.51 1.68 6.93
CA LEU A 19 -2.72 2.76 5.96
C LEU A 19 -3.08 2.22 4.57
N ILE A 20 -2.76 0.96 4.27
CA ILE A 20 -3.16 0.27 3.02
C ILE A 20 -4.55 -0.33 3.17
N ASP A 21 -4.78 -1.04 4.28
CA ASP A 21 -6.06 -1.68 4.61
C ASP A 21 -6.21 -1.79 6.12
N GLN A 22 -7.37 -1.37 6.64
CA GLN A 22 -7.66 -1.34 8.09
C GLN A 22 -7.57 -2.71 8.79
N ARG A 23 -7.49 -3.82 8.03
CA ARG A 23 -7.28 -5.16 8.58
C ARG A 23 -5.83 -5.46 8.93
N PHE A 24 -4.87 -4.67 8.48
CA PHE A 24 -3.44 -4.89 8.70
C PHE A 24 -2.80 -4.33 10.00
N PRO A 25 -3.51 -3.84 11.04
CA PRO A 25 -2.88 -3.62 12.33
C PRO A 25 -2.18 -4.90 12.84
N GLY A 26 -0.87 -4.80 13.11
CA GLY A 26 -0.04 -5.92 13.56
C GLY A 26 0.30 -6.97 12.49
N ALA A 27 0.03 -6.70 11.22
CA ALA A 27 0.46 -7.57 10.12
C ALA A 27 1.99 -7.56 9.99
N ARG A 28 2.55 -8.69 9.55
CA ARG A 28 3.98 -8.76 9.24
C ARG A 28 4.21 -8.25 7.83
N VAL A 29 5.14 -7.33 7.65
CA VAL A 29 5.52 -6.80 6.34
C VAL A 29 6.91 -7.28 5.97
N LEU A 30 7.09 -7.66 4.70
CA LEU A 30 8.39 -7.87 4.08
C LEU A 30 8.58 -6.83 2.99
N ARG A 31 9.69 -6.11 3.03
CA ARG A 31 10.08 -5.16 2.00
C ARG A 31 10.96 -5.81 0.94
N GLN A 32 10.65 -5.55 -0.32
CA GLN A 32 11.38 -6.04 -1.49
C GLN A 32 11.74 -7.53 -1.47
N PRO A 33 10.83 -8.43 -1.04
CA PRO A 33 11.10 -9.86 -1.00
C PRO A 33 11.32 -10.41 -2.42
N VAL A 34 12.10 -11.47 -2.54
CA VAL A 34 12.31 -12.14 -3.82
C VAL A 34 11.26 -13.24 -4.01
N ILE A 35 10.56 -13.22 -5.14
CA ILE A 35 9.60 -14.25 -5.58
C ILE A 35 10.00 -14.68 -6.99
N ALA A 36 10.47 -15.92 -7.17
CA ALA A 36 10.90 -16.44 -8.48
C ALA A 36 11.78 -15.46 -9.30
N GLY A 37 12.73 -14.78 -8.65
CA GLY A 37 13.63 -13.80 -9.28
C GLY A 37 13.05 -12.39 -9.47
N HIS A 38 11.80 -12.16 -9.08
CA HIS A 38 11.13 -10.86 -9.10
C HIS A 38 11.05 -10.25 -7.69
N ARG A 39 10.89 -8.92 -7.61
CA ARG A 39 10.83 -8.19 -6.34
C ARG A 39 9.62 -7.24 -6.32
N PRO A 40 8.46 -7.65 -5.75
CA PRO A 40 7.41 -6.68 -5.41
C PRO A 40 7.90 -5.71 -4.35
N ASP A 41 7.28 -4.53 -4.25
CA ASP A 41 7.71 -3.51 -3.29
C ASP A 41 7.48 -3.95 -1.84
N LEU A 42 6.29 -4.47 -1.52
CA LEU A 42 5.98 -5.04 -0.21
C LEU A 42 5.16 -6.35 -0.32
N MET A 43 5.31 -7.21 0.67
CA MET A 43 4.38 -8.30 0.96
C MET A 43 3.88 -8.20 2.39
N ILE A 44 2.58 -8.37 2.60
CA ILE A 44 1.93 -8.25 3.91
C ILE A 44 1.29 -9.59 4.27
N GLU A 45 1.74 -10.19 5.37
CA GLU A 45 1.15 -11.41 5.93
C GLU A 45 0.07 -11.06 6.96
N TYR A 46 -1.15 -11.50 6.68
CA TYR A 46 -2.27 -11.42 7.61
C TYR A 46 -3.00 -12.76 7.65
N ARG A 47 -3.23 -13.29 8.85
CA ARG A 47 -3.85 -14.62 9.06
C ARG A 47 -3.17 -15.73 8.23
N LYS A 48 -1.82 -15.75 8.23
CA LYS A 48 -0.97 -16.72 7.52
C LYS A 48 -1.20 -16.74 6.00
N ARG A 49 -1.59 -15.60 5.42
CA ARG A 49 -1.77 -15.41 3.99
C ARG A 49 -1.11 -14.12 3.54
N TRP A 50 -0.53 -14.15 2.35
CA TRP A 50 0.25 -13.05 1.82
C TRP A 50 -0.54 -12.22 0.81
N SER A 51 -0.67 -10.93 1.10
CA SER A 51 -1.05 -9.91 0.13
C SER A 51 0.22 -9.33 -0.50
N ILE A 52 0.18 -9.09 -1.80
CA ILE A 52 1.25 -8.42 -2.55
C ILE A 52 0.83 -6.96 -2.69
N VAL A 53 1.75 -6.04 -2.47
CA VAL A 53 1.54 -4.61 -2.61
C VAL A 53 2.59 -4.07 -3.57
N GLU A 54 2.12 -3.45 -4.64
CA GLU A 54 2.97 -2.78 -5.62
C GLU A 54 2.75 -1.27 -5.56
N LEU A 55 3.82 -0.50 -5.58
CA LEU A 55 3.86 0.95 -5.45
C LEU A 55 4.37 1.59 -6.74
N LYS A 56 3.67 2.62 -7.22
CA LYS A 56 4.03 3.36 -8.43
C LYS A 56 3.93 4.86 -8.20
N ARG A 57 5.02 5.57 -8.48
CA ARG A 57 5.08 7.03 -8.38
C ARG A 57 4.38 7.74 -9.54
N ASP A 58 4.11 7.02 -10.63
CA ASP A 58 3.43 7.52 -11.82
C ASP A 58 1.94 7.20 -11.83
N PRO A 59 1.14 7.89 -12.66
CA PRO A 59 -0.27 7.57 -12.83
C PRO A 59 -0.49 6.11 -13.28
N LEU A 60 -1.61 5.51 -12.84
CA LEU A 60 -1.95 4.14 -13.22
C LEU A 60 -1.91 3.95 -14.75
N ASN A 61 -1.23 2.89 -15.18
CA ASN A 61 -1.23 2.43 -16.56
C ASN A 61 -1.35 0.89 -16.62
N GLU A 62 -1.46 0.34 -17.82
CA GLU A 62 -1.61 -1.10 -18.04
C GLU A 62 -0.37 -1.91 -17.60
N GLN A 63 0.83 -1.36 -17.77
CA GLN A 63 2.06 -2.05 -17.37
C GLN A 63 2.10 -2.31 -15.85
N HIS A 64 1.61 -1.37 -15.03
CA HIS A 64 1.49 -1.55 -13.59
C HIS A 64 0.57 -2.73 -13.24
N ILE A 65 -0.54 -2.87 -13.96
CA ILE A 65 -1.50 -3.97 -13.77
C ILE A 65 -0.88 -5.30 -14.20
N LEU A 66 -0.20 -5.34 -15.35
CA LEU A 66 0.49 -6.53 -15.83
C LEU A 66 1.58 -6.99 -14.86
N GLN A 67 2.32 -6.05 -14.28
CA GLN A 67 3.37 -6.35 -13.31
C GLN A 67 2.82 -7.06 -12.07
N ILE A 68 1.77 -6.50 -11.43
CA ILE A 68 1.20 -7.16 -10.25
C ILE A 68 0.54 -8.50 -10.60
N LYS A 69 -0.13 -8.62 -11.76
CA LYS A 69 -0.67 -9.91 -12.23
C LYS A 69 0.43 -10.97 -12.34
N LYS A 70 1.56 -10.61 -12.94
CA LYS A 70 2.73 -11.49 -13.04
C LYS A 70 3.19 -11.96 -11.66
N TYR A 71 3.22 -11.07 -10.66
CA TYR A 71 3.58 -11.44 -9.28
C TYR A 71 2.58 -12.39 -8.64
N LEU A 72 1.28 -12.26 -8.93
CA LEU A 72 0.27 -13.22 -8.46
C LEU A 72 0.46 -14.59 -9.10
N ASP A 73 0.72 -14.62 -10.41
CA ASP A 73 0.87 -15.87 -11.17
C ASP A 73 2.10 -16.67 -10.73
N ILE A 74 3.22 -16.00 -10.45
CA ILE A 74 4.44 -16.65 -9.94
C ILE A 74 4.39 -16.87 -8.42
N GLY A 75 3.75 -15.98 -7.66
CA GLY A 75 3.78 -16.02 -6.20
C GLY A 75 2.91 -17.12 -5.60
N GLN A 76 1.90 -17.60 -6.33
CA GLN A 76 1.02 -18.67 -5.87
C GLN A 76 1.71 -20.03 -5.70
N SER A 77 2.85 -20.27 -6.35
CA SER A 77 3.63 -21.51 -6.16
C SER A 77 4.40 -21.50 -4.84
N ASP A 78 4.89 -20.32 -4.44
CA ASP A 78 5.85 -20.18 -3.34
C ASP A 78 5.17 -19.74 -2.04
N TYR A 79 4.01 -19.07 -2.16
CA TYR A 79 3.32 -18.45 -1.03
C TYR A 79 1.84 -18.81 -1.00
N ARG A 80 1.30 -18.95 0.21
CA ARG A 80 -0.14 -19.00 0.44
C ARG A 80 -0.74 -17.60 0.27
N LEU A 81 -1.05 -17.23 -0.96
CA LEU A 81 -1.59 -15.90 -1.27
C LEU A 81 -2.97 -15.69 -0.63
N ALA A 82 -3.23 -14.43 -0.24
CA ALA A 82 -4.54 -13.93 0.13
C ALA A 82 -5.41 -13.78 -1.12
N ARG A 83 -6.69 -13.43 -0.95
CA ARG A 83 -7.56 -13.11 -2.09
C ARG A 83 -7.34 -11.68 -2.60
N THR A 84 -6.93 -10.77 -1.72
CA THR A 84 -6.87 -9.33 -1.97
C THR A 84 -5.42 -8.86 -1.99
N HIS A 85 -5.07 -8.09 -3.01
CA HIS A 85 -3.75 -7.51 -3.27
C HIS A 85 -3.92 -6.04 -3.65
N TYR A 86 -2.85 -5.25 -3.60
CA TYR A 86 -2.96 -3.79 -3.69
C TYR A 86 -2.00 -3.25 -4.73
N LEU A 87 -2.51 -2.35 -5.57
CA LEU A 87 -1.71 -1.54 -6.46
C LEU A 87 -1.91 -0.07 -6.05
N ILE A 88 -0.86 0.50 -5.48
CA ILE A 88 -0.82 1.87 -4.98
C ILE A 88 -0.14 2.75 -6.03
N THR A 89 -0.84 3.79 -6.50
CA THR A 89 -0.37 4.57 -7.65
C THR A 89 -0.93 5.99 -7.64
N LYS A 90 -0.45 6.89 -8.50
CA LYS A 90 -1.15 8.16 -8.71
C LYS A 90 -2.42 7.92 -9.51
N LYS A 91 -3.47 8.71 -9.23
CA LYS A 91 -4.72 8.64 -9.99
C LYS A 91 -4.45 8.96 -11.48
N PRO A 92 -4.94 8.15 -12.43
CA PRO A 92 -4.84 8.49 -13.85
C PRO A 92 -5.65 9.75 -14.18
N ARG A 93 -5.26 10.44 -15.25
CA ARG A 93 -5.98 11.63 -15.73
C ARG A 93 -7.39 11.29 -16.23
N LYS A 94 -7.55 10.09 -16.79
CA LYS A 94 -8.85 9.58 -17.25
C LYS A 94 -9.50 8.81 -16.12
N GLU A 95 -10.80 8.99 -15.94
CA GLU A 95 -11.57 8.28 -14.94
C GLU A 95 -11.54 6.77 -15.22
N LEU A 96 -11.30 5.97 -14.19
CA LEU A 96 -11.31 4.52 -14.29
C LEU A 96 -12.70 4.01 -13.93
N PRO A 97 -13.23 3.02 -14.68
CA PRO A 97 -14.56 2.48 -14.42
C PRO A 97 -14.65 1.66 -13.13
N LYS A 98 -13.52 1.18 -12.56
CA LYS A 98 -13.51 0.29 -11.37
C LYS A 98 -12.27 0.52 -10.50
N HIS A 99 -12.45 0.53 -9.18
CA HIS A 99 -11.37 0.58 -8.18
C HIS A 99 -10.78 -0.81 -7.85
N GLN A 100 -11.18 -1.83 -8.61
CA GLN A 100 -10.68 -3.19 -8.44
C GLN A 100 -10.63 -3.94 -9.77
N ILE A 101 -9.64 -4.83 -9.87
CA ILE A 101 -9.40 -5.69 -11.03
C ILE A 101 -9.40 -7.15 -10.55
N ARG A 102 -10.01 -8.05 -11.33
CA ARG A 102 -9.99 -9.49 -11.05
C ARG A 102 -8.93 -10.17 -11.91
N HIS A 103 -8.23 -11.15 -11.33
CA HIS A 103 -7.21 -11.95 -12.02
C HIS A 103 -7.07 -13.31 -11.34
N GLY A 104 -7.26 -14.43 -12.05
CA GLY A 104 -7.00 -15.77 -11.51
C GLY A 104 -7.72 -16.12 -10.19
N GLY A 105 -8.87 -15.50 -9.88
CA GLY A 105 -9.57 -15.65 -8.59
C GLY A 105 -9.17 -14.64 -7.51
N PHE A 106 -8.12 -13.87 -7.73
CA PHE A 106 -7.66 -12.75 -6.91
C PHE A 106 -8.38 -11.44 -7.25
N ILE A 107 -8.31 -10.50 -6.30
CA ILE A 107 -8.79 -9.13 -6.41
C ILE A 107 -7.59 -8.21 -6.18
N ILE A 108 -7.30 -7.36 -7.16
CA ILE A 108 -6.35 -6.27 -7.05
C ILE A 108 -7.15 -5.00 -6.75
N VAL A 109 -6.98 -4.44 -5.57
CA VAL A 109 -7.56 -3.16 -5.15
C VAL A 109 -6.63 -2.04 -5.60
N LEU A 110 -7.19 -1.05 -6.28
CA LEU A 110 -6.49 0.17 -6.67
C LEU A 110 -6.63 1.17 -5.53
N ALA A 111 -5.50 1.65 -5.01
CA ALA A 111 -5.46 2.71 -4.01
C ALA A 111 -4.63 3.88 -4.54
N PHE A 112 -5.13 5.11 -4.42
CA PHE A 112 -4.49 6.27 -5.00
C PHE A 112 -3.77 7.11 -3.95
N LEU A 113 -2.55 7.51 -4.30
CA LEU A 113 -1.73 8.43 -3.54
C LEU A 113 -2.43 9.78 -3.42
N GLY A 114 -2.53 10.29 -2.19
CA GLY A 114 -3.25 11.51 -1.85
C GLY A 114 -4.77 11.36 -1.73
N GLN A 115 -5.32 10.15 -1.89
CA GLN A 115 -6.74 9.82 -1.67
C GLN A 115 -6.86 8.72 -0.63
N GLU A 116 -6.82 7.45 -1.05
CA GLU A 116 -6.86 6.32 -0.13
C GLU A 116 -5.56 6.17 0.66
N ILE A 117 -4.41 6.51 0.05
CA ILE A 117 -3.12 6.53 0.73
C ILE A 117 -2.71 7.99 0.95
N PRO A 118 -2.89 8.55 2.17
CA PRO A 118 -2.59 9.95 2.46
C PRO A 118 -1.08 10.23 2.36
N LEU A 119 -0.71 11.39 1.80
CA LEU A 119 0.69 11.85 1.68
C LEU A 119 1.14 12.71 2.86
N GLU A 120 0.21 13.14 3.69
CA GLU A 120 0.47 13.90 4.90
C GLU A 120 -0.24 13.23 6.05
N LEU A 121 0.53 12.87 7.07
CA LEU A 121 0.07 12.14 8.23
C LEU A 121 0.27 12.98 9.49
N SER A 122 -0.70 12.89 10.40
CA SER A 122 -0.62 13.39 11.76
C SER A 122 -0.78 12.23 12.73
N TYR A 123 -0.02 12.25 13.83
CA TYR A 123 -0.12 11.22 14.85
C TYR A 123 -1.30 11.48 15.79
N ASP A 124 -2.28 10.58 15.78
CA ASP A 124 -3.39 10.56 16.72
C ASP A 124 -2.91 9.90 18.03
N ARG A 125 -2.65 10.73 19.04
CA ARG A 125 -2.16 10.27 20.36
C ARG A 125 -3.14 9.36 21.09
N GLN A 126 -4.45 9.56 20.89
CA GLN A 126 -5.47 8.77 21.59
C GLN A 126 -5.49 7.34 21.06
N LEU A 127 -5.38 7.20 19.74
CA LEU A 127 -5.44 5.91 19.07
C LEU A 127 -4.06 5.31 18.80
N ARG A 128 -3.00 6.07 19.04
CA ARG A 128 -1.60 5.70 18.83
C ARG A 128 -1.30 5.28 17.39
N ILE A 129 -1.93 5.95 16.41
CA ILE A 129 -1.79 5.68 14.98
C ILE A 129 -1.62 6.98 14.18
N TYR A 130 -1.08 6.86 12.97
CA TYR A 130 -1.07 7.95 12.01
C TYR A 130 -2.39 8.01 11.22
N ARG A 131 -2.85 9.22 10.94
CA ARG A 131 -4.07 9.50 10.16
C ARG A 131 -3.83 10.63 9.18
N SER A 132 -4.65 10.71 8.13
CA SER A 132 -4.63 11.83 7.20
C SER A 132 -4.77 13.17 7.93
N VAL A 133 -3.95 14.15 7.59
CA VAL A 133 -4.02 15.50 8.19
C VAL A 133 -5.40 16.15 7.98
N SER A 134 -6.11 15.83 6.90
CA SER A 134 -7.49 16.32 6.67
C SER A 134 -8.53 15.81 7.69
N SER A 135 -8.17 14.80 8.49
CA SER A 135 -9.07 14.11 9.42
C SER A 135 -8.74 14.31 10.90
N ALA A 136 -7.71 15.10 11.24
CA ALA A 136 -7.20 15.21 12.60
C ALA A 136 -7.25 16.62 13.18
N ASN A 137 -7.51 16.72 14.48
CA ASN A 137 -7.28 17.93 15.28
C ASN A 137 -5.75 18.11 15.45
N PRO A 138 -5.16 19.28 15.12
CA PRO A 138 -3.74 19.41 14.74
C PRO A 138 -2.70 19.45 15.88
N ASP A 139 -2.93 18.76 17.00
CA ASP A 139 -2.00 18.72 18.13
C ASP A 139 -1.10 17.47 18.08
N GLY A 140 0.03 17.53 17.34
CA GLY A 140 0.97 16.40 17.30
C GLY A 140 2.13 16.48 16.31
N ASP A 141 2.84 15.35 16.19
CA ASP A 141 3.93 15.11 15.24
C ASP A 141 3.39 14.85 13.83
N TYR A 142 4.15 15.27 12.81
CA TYR A 142 3.75 15.21 11.41
C TYR A 142 4.76 14.40 10.59
N LEU A 143 4.25 13.50 9.75
CA LEU A 143 5.03 12.83 8.71
C LEU A 143 4.57 13.29 7.34
N LYS A 144 5.52 13.67 6.50
CA LYS A 144 5.30 13.92 5.09
C LYS A 144 5.86 12.74 4.30
N ILE A 145 5.01 12.12 3.49
CA ILE A 145 5.43 11.01 2.64
C ILE A 145 6.14 11.58 1.42
N ILE A 146 7.38 11.16 1.22
CA ILE A 146 8.09 11.36 -0.04
C ILE A 146 7.83 10.16 -0.93
N LEU A 147 7.48 10.46 -2.19
CA LEU A 147 7.25 9.47 -3.23
C LEU A 147 8.53 8.98 -3.86
#